data_AF-A0A7W7T332-F1
#
_entry.id   AF-A0A7W7T332-F1
#
_cell.length_a   1.000
_cell.length_b   1.000
_cell.length_c   1.000
_cell.angle_alpha   90.00
_cell.angle_beta   90.00
_cell.angle_gamma   90.00
#
_symmetry.space_group_name_H-M   'P 1'
#
loop_
_entity.id
_entity.type
_entity.pdbx_description
1 polymer ?
#
loop_
_entity_poly.entity_id
_entity_poly.type
_entity_poly.pdbx_seq_one_letter_code
_entity_poly.pdbx_strand_id
1 'polypeptide(L)'
;MTTATSPASTDSGRTLKDEIIERYGEPAWHVILTIYVNFYYSELEIIDLCGRWIPIRGDLREKNYLLRHAADEVVHARLFQEGVEKLGQPWDGFDHDAYRIPDIDARFDKLYVSDDELEVLIGLNLYAEGVLAMEELAQLARNKPEYFYQFGRIEREERRHVAFGVTVAKRLVAESEENRQRALAHRRWYREHLENYLSGQLKDSIQWGIEAGFVGDDYIQRTRQRFDDVFAKIGLGED
;
A
#
# COMPACT_ATOMS: atom_id res chain seq x y z
N MET A 1 -19.73 -60.79 8.14
CA MET A 1 -18.41 -60.27 7.73
C MET A 1 -18.64 -59.19 6.70
N THR A 2 -18.69 -57.94 7.13
CA THR A 2 -18.86 -56.75 6.28
C THR A 2 -17.63 -55.90 6.51
N THR A 3 -16.72 -55.90 5.54
CA THR A 3 -15.55 -55.02 5.52
C THR A 3 -16.02 -53.62 5.17
N ALA A 4 -16.00 -52.74 6.16
CA ALA A 4 -16.16 -51.30 5.96
C ALA A 4 -14.86 -50.77 5.33
N THR A 5 -14.91 -50.50 4.03
CA THR A 5 -13.87 -49.73 3.34
C THR A 5 -13.97 -48.29 3.84
N SER A 6 -12.97 -47.86 4.61
CA SER A 6 -12.84 -46.44 4.97
C SER A 6 -12.55 -45.64 3.69
N PRO A 7 -13.20 -44.50 3.45
CA PRO A 7 -12.83 -43.64 2.34
C PRO A 7 -11.43 -43.07 2.61
N ALA A 8 -10.54 -43.23 1.63
CA ALA A 8 -9.24 -42.59 1.66
C ALA A 8 -9.44 -41.07 1.73
N SER A 9 -8.97 -40.45 2.81
CA SER A 9 -8.83 -39.01 2.90
C SER A 9 -7.75 -38.57 1.92
N THR A 10 -8.14 -38.09 0.75
CA THR A 10 -7.27 -37.32 -0.12
C THR A 10 -7.14 -35.92 0.45
N ASP A 11 -6.41 -35.79 1.56
CA ASP A 11 -5.94 -34.50 2.05
C ASP A 11 -4.64 -34.22 1.30
N SER A 12 -4.74 -33.65 0.10
CA SER A 12 -3.55 -33.22 -0.62
C SER A 12 -3.01 -32.01 0.14
N GLY A 13 -1.98 -32.20 0.97
CA GLY A 13 -1.24 -31.17 1.71
C GLY A 13 -0.51 -30.17 0.81
N ARG A 14 -1.21 -29.65 -0.19
CA ARG A 14 -0.77 -28.71 -1.19
C ARG A 14 -1.13 -27.30 -0.72
N THR A 15 -0.13 -26.44 -0.65
CA THR A 15 -0.29 -25.05 -0.23
C THR A 15 -0.70 -24.14 -1.40
N LEU A 16 -1.17 -22.93 -1.11
CA LEU A 16 -1.41 -21.92 -2.16
C LEU A 16 -0.10 -21.51 -2.85
N LYS A 17 1.03 -21.52 -2.14
CA LYS A 17 2.37 -21.37 -2.71
C LYS A 17 2.63 -22.40 -3.81
N ASP A 18 2.34 -23.68 -3.56
CA ASP A 18 2.51 -24.73 -4.57
C ASP A 18 1.57 -24.55 -5.77
N GLU A 19 0.37 -24.01 -5.54
CA GLU A 19 -0.55 -23.64 -6.62
C GLU A 19 0.00 -22.49 -7.48
N ILE A 20 0.46 -21.41 -6.83
CA ILE A 20 1.03 -20.24 -7.50
C ILE A 20 2.23 -20.64 -8.36
N ILE A 21 3.16 -21.42 -7.79
CA ILE A 21 4.37 -21.84 -8.49
C ILE A 21 4.04 -22.74 -9.68
N GLU A 22 3.11 -23.69 -9.54
CA GLU A 22 2.72 -24.56 -10.66
C GLU A 22 2.04 -23.75 -11.78
N ARG A 23 1.18 -22.80 -11.42
CA ARG A 23 0.35 -22.07 -12.39
C ARG A 23 1.08 -20.92 -13.07
N TYR A 24 1.90 -20.20 -12.34
CA TYR A 24 2.51 -18.93 -12.76
C TYR A 24 4.05 -18.95 -12.73
N GLY A 25 4.65 -19.99 -12.18
CA GLY A 25 6.09 -20.11 -12.00
C GLY A 25 6.60 -19.47 -10.71
N GLU A 26 7.84 -19.80 -10.36
CA GLU A 26 8.54 -19.25 -9.19
C GLU A 26 8.71 -17.72 -9.21
N PRO A 27 8.93 -17.04 -10.35
CA PRO A 27 8.97 -15.58 -10.39
C PRO A 27 7.69 -14.91 -9.87
N ALA A 28 6.52 -15.52 -10.15
CA ALA A 28 5.22 -15.02 -9.67
C ALA A 28 5.12 -15.06 -8.14
N TRP A 29 5.62 -16.14 -7.56
CA TRP A 29 5.69 -16.30 -6.12
C TRP A 29 6.55 -15.20 -5.47
N HIS A 30 7.71 -14.89 -6.07
CA HIS A 30 8.56 -13.82 -5.58
C HIS A 30 7.90 -12.44 -5.69
N VAL A 31 7.17 -12.15 -6.77
CA VAL A 31 6.41 -10.89 -6.90
C VAL A 31 5.36 -10.76 -5.80
N ILE A 32 4.62 -11.84 -5.49
CA ILE A 32 3.63 -11.82 -4.41
C ILE A 32 4.30 -11.55 -3.06
N LEU A 33 5.43 -12.21 -2.77
CA LEU A 33 6.20 -11.94 -1.55
C LEU A 33 6.71 -10.49 -1.51
N THR A 34 7.22 -9.96 -2.61
CA THR A 34 7.59 -8.54 -2.74
C THR A 34 6.44 -7.63 -2.35
N ILE A 35 5.22 -7.88 -2.86
CA ILE A 35 4.05 -7.07 -2.52
C ILE A 35 3.77 -7.13 -1.00
N TYR A 36 3.64 -8.32 -0.42
CA TYR A 36 3.34 -8.46 1.01
C TYR A 36 4.41 -7.85 1.91
N VAL A 37 5.69 -8.07 1.59
CA VAL A 37 6.82 -7.55 2.38
C VAL A 37 6.84 -6.02 2.34
N ASN A 38 6.70 -5.41 1.15
CA ASN A 38 6.75 -3.95 1.06
C ASN A 38 5.54 -3.29 1.72
N PHE A 39 4.34 -3.88 1.60
CA PHE A 39 3.20 -3.40 2.37
C PHE A 39 3.44 -3.52 3.88
N TYR A 40 3.88 -4.68 4.37
CA TYR A 40 4.20 -4.89 5.79
C TYR A 40 5.16 -3.83 6.34
N TYR A 41 6.29 -3.59 5.66
CA TYR A 41 7.28 -2.62 6.13
C TYR A 41 6.80 -1.17 5.97
N SER A 42 6.02 -0.87 4.92
CA SER A 42 5.36 0.42 4.79
C SER A 42 4.50 0.72 6.02
N GLU A 43 3.71 -0.25 6.51
CA GLU A 43 2.91 -0.05 7.72
C GLU A 43 3.76 0.28 8.95
N LEU A 44 4.92 -0.38 9.11
CA LEU A 44 5.83 -0.08 10.22
C LEU A 44 6.42 1.33 10.10
N GLU A 45 6.79 1.76 8.90
CA GLU A 45 7.33 3.10 8.63
C GLU A 45 6.27 4.18 8.88
N ILE A 46 4.99 3.89 8.59
CA ILE A 46 3.87 4.79 8.89
C ILE A 46 3.65 4.91 10.41
N ILE A 47 3.80 3.83 11.17
CA ILE A 47 3.76 3.87 12.64
C ILE A 47 4.85 4.81 13.18
N ASP A 48 6.07 4.70 12.66
CA ASP A 48 7.20 5.57 13.04
C ASP A 48 6.93 7.04 12.68
N LEU A 49 6.38 7.31 11.49
CA LEU A 49 5.95 8.65 11.08
C LEU A 49 4.88 9.22 12.01
N CYS A 50 3.86 8.43 12.36
CA CYS A 50 2.86 8.84 13.33
C CYS A 50 3.50 9.16 14.69
N GLY A 51 4.41 8.29 15.16
CA GLY A 51 5.17 8.48 16.40
C GLY A 51 5.95 9.79 16.44
N ARG A 52 6.57 10.18 15.32
CA ARG A 52 7.27 11.47 15.17
C ARG A 52 6.32 12.66 15.27
N TRP A 53 5.16 12.61 14.62
CA TRP A 53 4.26 13.77 14.49
C TRP A 53 3.29 13.96 15.66
N ILE A 54 2.88 12.90 16.35
CA ILE A 54 2.00 12.98 17.54
C ILE A 54 2.47 14.00 18.59
N PRO A 55 3.75 14.04 19.03
CA PRO A 55 4.19 15.00 20.03
C PRO A 55 4.23 16.44 19.52
N ILE A 56 4.41 16.66 18.21
CA ILE A 56 4.60 17.97 17.58
C ILE A 56 3.26 18.65 17.30
N ARG A 57 2.20 17.88 17.04
CA ARG A 57 0.87 18.41 16.72
C ARG A 57 0.32 19.29 17.86
N GLY A 58 -0.28 20.43 17.51
CA GLY A 58 -0.95 21.30 18.47
C GLY A 58 -2.41 20.90 18.73
N ASP A 59 -3.10 20.41 17.70
CA ASP A 59 -4.53 20.08 17.75
C ASP A 59 -4.76 18.65 18.30
N LEU A 60 -5.58 18.53 19.36
CA LEU A 60 -5.91 17.25 19.98
C LEU A 60 -6.70 16.31 19.06
N ARG A 61 -7.50 16.84 18.14
CA ARG A 61 -8.25 16.03 17.16
C ARG A 61 -7.27 15.35 16.23
N GLU A 62 -6.31 16.09 15.69
CA GLU A 62 -5.25 15.57 14.83
C GLU A 62 -4.37 14.54 15.55
N LYS A 63 -4.05 14.77 16.83
CA LYS A 63 -3.37 13.74 17.65
C LYS A 63 -4.18 12.46 17.75
N ASN A 64 -5.48 12.56 18.03
CA ASN A 64 -6.35 11.40 18.10
C ASN A 64 -6.45 10.67 16.75
N TYR A 65 -6.39 11.40 15.61
CA TYR A 65 -6.32 10.78 14.29
C TYR A 65 -5.00 10.02 14.10
N LEU A 66 -3.85 10.62 14.36
CA LEU A 66 -2.56 9.94 14.23
C LEU A 66 -2.43 8.72 15.15
N LEU A 67 -3.00 8.78 16.36
CA LEU A 67 -3.04 7.63 17.26
C LEU A 67 -3.88 6.48 16.70
N ARG A 68 -5.01 6.79 16.06
CA ARG A 68 -5.85 5.77 15.42
C ARG A 68 -5.23 5.23 14.14
N HIS A 69 -4.59 6.10 13.37
CA HIS A 69 -3.85 5.76 12.16
C HIS A 69 -2.75 4.75 12.52
N ALA A 70 -1.86 5.06 13.47
CA ALA A 70 -0.85 4.13 13.93
C ALA A 70 -1.43 2.80 14.47
N ALA A 71 -2.59 2.84 15.12
CA ALA A 71 -3.25 1.62 15.60
C ALA A 71 -3.84 0.76 14.47
N ASP A 72 -4.36 1.38 13.41
CA ASP A 72 -4.82 0.70 12.21
C ASP A 72 -3.62 0.05 11.48
N GLU A 73 -2.46 0.72 11.41
CA GLU A 73 -1.28 0.16 10.71
C GLU A 73 -0.67 -1.04 11.44
N VAL A 74 -0.74 -1.09 12.78
CA VAL A 74 -0.38 -2.30 13.53
C VAL A 74 -1.26 -3.48 13.11
N VAL A 75 -2.55 -3.23 12.85
CA VAL A 75 -3.46 -4.26 12.37
C VAL A 75 -3.13 -4.63 10.93
N HIS A 76 -2.86 -3.67 10.05
CA HIS A 76 -2.53 -3.92 8.64
C HIS A 76 -1.24 -4.71 8.49
N ALA A 77 -0.17 -4.33 9.21
CA ALA A 77 1.09 -5.07 9.25
C ALA A 77 0.84 -6.55 9.62
N ARG A 78 0.08 -6.79 10.68
CA ARG A 78 -0.30 -8.14 11.09
C ARG A 78 -1.07 -8.88 9.99
N LEU A 79 -1.99 -8.23 9.30
CA LEU A 79 -2.77 -8.85 8.23
C LEU A 79 -1.91 -9.23 7.01
N PHE A 80 -0.91 -8.41 6.66
CA PHE A 80 0.06 -8.75 5.61
C PHE A 80 0.90 -9.97 6.01
N GLN A 81 1.40 -10.01 7.23
CA GLN A 81 2.09 -11.19 7.77
C GLN A 81 1.20 -12.44 7.70
N GLU A 82 -0.02 -12.37 8.23
CA GLU A 82 -0.99 -13.49 8.19
C GLU A 82 -1.30 -13.94 6.75
N GLY A 83 -1.27 -13.01 5.79
CA GLY A 83 -1.46 -13.31 4.37
C GLY A 83 -0.35 -14.21 3.81
N VAL A 84 0.91 -13.89 4.10
CA VAL A 84 2.06 -14.73 3.69
C VAL A 84 1.98 -16.13 4.34
N GLU A 85 1.63 -16.20 5.61
CA GLU A 85 1.45 -17.47 6.32
C GLU A 85 0.33 -18.32 5.70
N LYS A 86 -0.78 -17.68 5.30
CA LYS A 86 -1.89 -18.35 4.60
C LYS A 86 -1.51 -18.86 3.21
N LEU A 87 -0.55 -18.24 2.55
CA LEU A 87 -0.01 -18.75 1.30
C LEU A 87 0.80 -20.04 1.50
N GLY A 88 1.19 -20.36 2.73
CA GLY A 88 2.00 -21.54 3.05
C GLY A 88 3.48 -21.24 3.24
N GLN A 89 3.84 -19.96 3.42
CA GLN A 89 5.20 -19.54 3.74
C GLN A 89 5.24 -19.04 5.19
N PRO A 90 6.00 -19.69 6.10
CA PRO A 90 6.23 -19.13 7.42
C PRO A 90 6.89 -17.75 7.30
N TRP A 91 6.39 -16.77 8.04
CA TRP A 91 6.87 -15.38 8.01
C TRP A 91 8.37 -15.31 8.32
N ASP A 92 8.79 -15.85 9.46
CA ASP A 92 10.22 -15.92 9.85
C ASP A 92 11.03 -16.97 9.03
N GLY A 93 10.44 -17.54 7.98
CA GLY A 93 10.99 -18.63 7.20
C GLY A 93 11.70 -18.21 5.91
N PHE A 94 11.86 -16.91 5.65
CA PHE A 94 12.55 -16.40 4.48
C PHE A 94 13.22 -15.05 4.75
N ASP A 95 14.17 -14.68 3.88
CA ASP A 95 14.86 -13.40 3.95
C ASP A 95 13.97 -12.28 3.41
N HIS A 96 13.49 -11.39 4.28
CA HIS A 96 12.66 -10.25 3.88
C HIS A 96 13.43 -9.20 3.09
N ASP A 97 14.72 -9.00 3.37
CA ASP A 97 15.52 -7.94 2.74
C ASP A 97 15.65 -8.18 1.23
N ALA A 98 15.61 -9.45 0.80
CA ALA A 98 15.57 -9.84 -0.60
C ALA A 98 14.33 -9.33 -1.37
N TYR A 99 13.28 -8.94 -0.66
CA TYR A 99 12.00 -8.52 -1.22
C TYR A 99 11.73 -7.02 -1.06
N ARG A 100 12.57 -6.27 -0.32
CA ARG A 100 12.41 -4.82 -0.16
C ARG A 100 12.73 -4.07 -1.45
N ILE A 101 11.95 -3.04 -1.75
CA ILE A 101 12.15 -2.17 -2.90
C ILE A 101 12.78 -0.85 -2.42
N PRO A 102 14.04 -0.54 -2.80
CA PRO A 102 14.74 0.66 -2.33
C PRO A 102 14.03 1.98 -2.63
N ASP A 103 13.28 2.06 -3.73
CA ASP A 103 12.50 3.25 -4.09
C ASP A 103 11.37 3.54 -3.08
N ILE A 104 10.74 2.48 -2.56
CA ILE A 104 9.70 2.60 -1.52
C ILE A 104 10.33 3.07 -0.22
N ASP A 105 11.44 2.46 0.19
CA ASP A 105 12.18 2.83 1.40
C ASP A 105 12.63 4.31 1.35
N ALA A 106 13.20 4.74 0.22
CA ALA A 106 13.68 6.12 0.03
C ALA A 106 12.56 7.17 0.14
N ARG A 107 11.34 6.82 -0.26
CA ARG A 107 10.16 7.69 -0.09
C ARG A 107 9.83 7.87 1.38
N PHE A 108 9.82 6.80 2.17
CA PHE A 108 9.55 6.90 3.61
C PHE A 108 10.67 7.63 4.36
N ASP A 109 11.94 7.42 3.98
CA ASP A 109 13.07 8.19 4.50
C ASP A 109 12.87 9.70 4.29
N LYS A 110 12.47 10.10 3.08
CA LYS A 110 12.17 11.50 2.74
C LYS A 110 11.09 12.09 3.65
N LEU A 111 10.03 11.33 3.91
CA LEU A 111 8.95 11.76 4.80
C LEU A 111 9.40 11.82 6.26
N TYR A 112 10.20 10.84 6.67
CA TYR A 112 10.65 10.73 8.05
C TYR A 112 11.54 11.89 8.45
N VAL A 113 12.38 12.41 7.55
CA VAL A 113 13.26 13.55 7.83
C VAL A 113 12.59 14.91 7.60
N SER A 114 11.40 14.96 7.00
CA SER A 114 10.72 16.21 6.70
C SER A 114 10.13 16.86 7.95
N ASP A 115 10.41 18.16 8.11
CA ASP A 115 9.75 19.05 9.07
C ASP A 115 8.57 19.81 8.44
N ASP A 116 8.30 19.57 7.15
CA ASP A 116 7.17 20.16 6.43
C ASP A 116 5.92 19.28 6.62
N GLU A 117 4.99 19.73 7.46
CA GLU A 117 3.71 19.07 7.66
C GLU A 117 2.92 18.82 6.36
N LEU A 118 2.95 19.77 5.42
CA LEU A 118 2.25 19.61 4.15
C LEU A 118 2.91 18.53 3.30
N GLU A 119 4.23 18.42 3.33
CA GLU A 119 4.95 17.34 2.64
C GLU A 119 4.54 15.98 3.19
N VAL A 120 4.45 15.86 4.52
CA VAL A 120 4.08 14.61 5.18
C VAL A 120 2.64 14.23 4.88
N LEU A 121 1.68 15.16 5.03
CA LEU A 121 0.28 14.88 4.71
C LEU A 121 0.09 14.50 3.24
N ILE A 122 0.74 15.22 2.33
CA ILE A 122 0.65 14.96 0.89
C ILE A 122 1.30 13.63 0.54
N GLY A 123 2.52 13.39 1.02
CA GLY A 123 3.28 12.22 0.64
C GLY A 123 2.76 10.93 1.26
N LEU A 124 2.37 10.97 2.53
CA LEU A 124 1.79 9.82 3.22
C LEU A 124 0.33 9.62 2.80
N ASN A 125 -0.56 10.49 3.27
CA ASN A 125 -2.00 10.20 3.22
C ASN A 125 -2.59 10.34 1.82
N LEU A 126 -2.10 11.29 1.03
CA LEU A 126 -2.64 11.53 -0.30
C LEU A 126 -1.94 10.62 -1.32
N TYR A 127 -0.62 10.60 -1.34
CA TYR A 127 0.14 9.90 -2.37
C TYR A 127 0.35 8.40 -2.06
N ALA A 128 1.06 8.05 -0.98
CA ALA A 128 1.37 6.66 -0.67
C ALA A 128 0.09 5.85 -0.40
N GLU A 129 -0.74 6.29 0.54
CA GLU A 129 -2.00 5.61 0.90
C GLU A 129 -3.06 5.87 -0.18
N GLY A 130 -3.33 7.14 -0.48
CA GLY A 130 -4.46 7.55 -1.30
C GLY A 130 -4.34 7.27 -2.80
N VAL A 131 -3.13 7.09 -3.33
CA VAL A 131 -2.89 6.76 -4.73
C VAL A 131 -2.35 5.35 -4.89
N LEU A 132 -1.13 5.09 -4.40
CA LEU A 132 -0.42 3.86 -4.70
C LEU A 132 -1.07 2.65 -4.02
N ALA A 133 -1.15 2.67 -2.68
CA ALA A 133 -1.74 1.58 -1.91
C ALA A 133 -3.21 1.35 -2.31
N MET A 134 -4.01 2.42 -2.45
CA MET A 134 -5.43 2.26 -2.81
C MET A 134 -5.69 1.64 -4.17
N GLU A 135 -4.89 1.94 -5.20
CA GLU A 135 -5.12 1.28 -6.48
C GLU A 135 -4.63 -0.16 -6.47
N GLU A 136 -3.47 -0.42 -5.88
CA GLU A 136 -2.88 -1.76 -5.79
C GLU A 136 -3.74 -2.71 -4.94
N LEU A 137 -4.10 -2.32 -3.70
CA LEU A 137 -4.95 -3.11 -2.81
C LEU A 137 -6.31 -3.41 -3.46
N ALA A 138 -6.93 -2.42 -4.12
CA ALA A 138 -8.24 -2.59 -4.74
C ALA A 138 -8.20 -3.59 -5.91
N GLN A 139 -7.17 -3.50 -6.77
CA GLN A 139 -7.04 -4.38 -7.94
C GLN A 139 -6.71 -5.81 -7.52
N LEU A 140 -5.73 -5.98 -6.64
CA LEU A 140 -5.30 -7.30 -6.17
C LEU A 140 -6.42 -8.03 -5.40
N ALA A 141 -7.13 -7.32 -4.51
CA ALA A 141 -8.27 -7.87 -3.79
C ALA A 141 -9.44 -8.27 -4.70
N ARG A 142 -9.64 -7.55 -5.81
CA ARG A 142 -10.72 -7.82 -6.76
C ARG A 142 -10.38 -9.00 -7.67
N ASN A 143 -9.15 -9.06 -8.16
CA ASN A 143 -8.79 -9.95 -9.26
C ASN A 143 -8.24 -11.30 -8.77
N LYS A 144 -7.58 -11.32 -7.61
CA LYS A 144 -6.95 -12.51 -7.00
C LYS A 144 -7.19 -12.60 -5.48
N PRO A 145 -8.45 -12.51 -5.01
CA PRO A 145 -8.75 -12.51 -3.57
C PRO A 145 -8.22 -13.75 -2.83
N GLU A 146 -8.04 -14.87 -3.54
CA GLU A 146 -7.47 -16.11 -3.01
C GLU A 146 -5.98 -15.98 -2.61
N TYR A 147 -5.22 -15.08 -3.24
CA TYR A 147 -3.79 -14.87 -2.95
C TYR A 147 -3.52 -13.63 -2.10
N PHE A 148 -4.47 -12.70 -2.05
CA PHE A 148 -4.35 -11.40 -1.37
C PHE A 148 -5.31 -11.30 -0.18
N TYR A 149 -4.95 -12.00 0.90
CA TYR A 149 -5.74 -12.10 2.11
C TYR A 149 -5.98 -10.72 2.73
N GLN A 150 -7.26 -10.38 2.93
CA GLN A 150 -7.72 -9.15 3.59
C GLN A 150 -7.34 -7.83 2.88
N PHE A 151 -6.77 -7.84 1.67
CA PHE A 151 -6.44 -6.60 0.95
C PHE A 151 -7.68 -5.71 0.76
N GLY A 152 -8.84 -6.30 0.46
CA GLY A 152 -10.08 -5.55 0.34
C GLY A 152 -10.61 -4.99 1.66
N ARG A 153 -10.21 -5.55 2.81
CA ARG A 153 -10.52 -4.98 4.14
C ARG A 153 -9.61 -3.79 4.40
N ILE A 154 -8.31 -3.96 4.20
CA ILE A 154 -7.29 -2.93 4.37
C ILE A 154 -7.64 -1.70 3.51
N GLU A 155 -7.98 -1.92 2.23
CA GLU A 155 -8.45 -0.87 1.30
C GLU A 155 -9.59 -0.02 1.88
N ARG A 156 -10.56 -0.64 2.57
CA ARG A 156 -11.68 0.10 3.16
C ARG A 156 -11.28 0.88 4.40
N GLU A 157 -10.36 0.35 5.19
CA GLU A 157 -9.88 0.99 6.42
C GLU A 157 -9.04 2.23 6.07
N GLU A 158 -8.17 2.11 5.07
CA GLU A 158 -7.30 3.16 4.53
C GLU A 158 -8.05 4.39 3.99
N ARG A 159 -9.30 4.23 3.51
CA ARG A 159 -10.14 5.38 3.12
C ARG A 159 -10.29 6.41 4.25
N ARG A 160 -10.20 5.98 5.51
CA ARG A 160 -10.23 6.89 6.67
C ARG A 160 -8.96 7.70 6.78
N HIS A 161 -7.79 7.11 6.51
CA HIS A 161 -6.50 7.80 6.53
C HIS A 161 -6.45 8.87 5.43
N VAL A 162 -6.86 8.50 4.22
CA VAL A 162 -6.99 9.44 3.08
C VAL A 162 -7.97 10.57 3.40
N ALA A 163 -9.13 10.27 3.99
CA ALA A 163 -10.12 11.29 4.34
C ALA A 163 -9.61 12.29 5.38
N PHE A 164 -8.84 11.80 6.36
CA PHE A 164 -8.16 12.65 7.33
C PHE A 164 -7.12 13.55 6.64
N GLY A 165 -6.22 12.97 5.85
CA GLY A 165 -5.20 13.71 5.11
C GLY A 165 -5.80 14.80 4.22
N VAL A 166 -6.86 14.48 3.47
CA VAL A 166 -7.59 15.46 2.64
C VAL A 166 -8.16 16.60 3.49
N THR A 167 -8.73 16.29 4.65
CA THR A 167 -9.34 17.30 5.53
C THR A 167 -8.29 18.30 6.04
N VAL A 168 -7.16 17.80 6.54
CA VAL A 168 -6.09 18.65 7.10
C VAL A 168 -5.36 19.39 5.98
N ALA A 169 -4.95 18.70 4.90
CA ALA A 169 -4.25 19.33 3.79
C ALA A 169 -5.10 20.42 3.12
N LYS A 170 -6.41 20.19 2.92
CA LYS A 170 -7.32 21.21 2.37
C LYS A 170 -7.37 22.47 3.24
N ARG A 171 -7.41 22.31 4.58
CA ARG A 171 -7.37 23.43 5.52
C ARG A 171 -6.07 24.21 5.36
N LEU A 172 -4.93 23.53 5.47
CA LEU A 172 -3.61 24.16 5.39
C LEU A 172 -3.38 24.88 4.04
N VAL A 173 -3.80 24.28 2.93
CA VAL A 173 -3.73 24.90 1.59
C VAL A 173 -4.58 26.17 1.51
N ALA A 174 -5.71 26.23 2.22
CA ALA A 174 -6.59 27.40 2.24
C ALA A 174 -6.14 28.50 3.21
N GLU A 175 -5.24 28.21 4.15
CA GLU A 175 -4.76 29.18 5.16
C GLU A 175 -3.85 30.25 4.57
N SER A 176 -3.03 29.93 3.55
CA SER A 176 -2.13 30.90 2.92
C SER A 176 -1.73 30.51 1.49
N GLU A 177 -1.42 31.52 0.67
CA GLU A 177 -0.87 31.28 -0.68
C GLU A 177 0.50 30.59 -0.63
N GLU A 178 1.30 30.86 0.40
CA GLU A 178 2.58 30.17 0.62
C GLU A 178 2.39 28.66 0.79
N ASN A 179 1.41 28.25 1.61
CA ASN A 179 1.06 26.85 1.79
C ASN A 179 0.58 26.22 0.49
N ARG A 180 -0.24 26.95 -0.29
CA ARG A 180 -0.68 26.51 -1.62
C ARG A 180 0.51 26.27 -2.55
N GLN A 181 1.47 27.19 -2.62
CA GLN A 181 2.66 27.05 -3.47
C GLN A 181 3.55 25.88 -3.04
N ARG A 182 3.75 25.68 -1.73
CA ARG A 182 4.47 24.51 -1.20
C ARG A 182 3.77 23.20 -1.57
N ALA A 183 2.45 23.13 -1.38
CA ALA A 183 1.67 21.95 -1.75
C ALA A 183 1.71 21.66 -3.26
N LEU A 184 1.72 22.69 -4.11
CA LEU A 184 1.92 22.54 -5.56
C LEU A 184 3.31 22.02 -5.92
N ALA A 185 4.36 22.46 -5.21
CA ALA A 185 5.71 21.94 -5.39
C ALA A 185 5.78 20.45 -5.00
N HIS A 186 5.21 20.07 -3.87
CA HIS A 186 5.12 18.67 -3.43
C HIS A 186 4.33 17.83 -4.43
N ARG A 187 3.15 18.30 -4.89
CA ARG A 187 2.36 17.63 -5.94
C ARG A 187 3.21 17.38 -7.20
N ARG A 188 3.96 18.37 -7.66
CA ARG A 188 4.81 18.21 -8.87
C ARG A 188 5.85 17.12 -8.67
N TRP A 189 6.52 17.12 -7.53
CA TRP A 189 7.50 16.09 -7.20
C TRP A 189 6.85 14.69 -7.18
N TYR A 190 5.70 14.53 -6.51
CA TYR A 190 5.00 13.24 -6.46
C TYR A 190 4.41 12.81 -7.80
N ARG A 191 4.09 13.75 -8.70
CA ARG A 191 3.73 13.42 -10.09
C ARG A 191 4.91 12.83 -10.83
N GLU A 192 6.07 13.48 -10.77
CA GLU A 192 7.30 12.98 -11.41
C GLU A 192 7.69 11.61 -10.84
N HIS A 193 7.59 11.45 -9.52
CA HIS A 193 7.78 10.17 -8.85
C HIS A 193 6.80 9.11 -9.35
N LEU A 194 5.50 9.43 -9.47
CA LEU A 194 4.50 8.49 -9.98
C LEU A 194 4.83 8.00 -11.40
N GLU A 195 5.25 8.91 -12.27
CA GLU A 195 5.63 8.52 -13.63
C GLU A 195 6.87 7.62 -13.64
N ASN A 196 7.86 7.90 -12.80
CA ASN A 196 9.02 7.04 -12.62
C ASN A 196 8.65 5.67 -12.01
N TYR A 197 7.72 5.64 -11.06
CA TYR A 197 7.21 4.41 -10.45
C TYR A 197 6.53 3.52 -11.49
N LEU A 198 5.60 4.09 -12.28
CA LEU A 198 4.81 3.36 -13.27
C LEU A 198 5.60 2.96 -14.52
N SER A 199 6.65 3.70 -14.87
CA SER A 199 7.42 3.49 -16.12
C SER A 199 8.87 3.03 -15.91
N GLY A 200 9.35 3.05 -14.68
CA GLY A 200 10.71 2.69 -14.28
C GLY A 200 10.81 1.27 -13.74
N GLN A 201 11.34 1.12 -12.51
CA GLN A 201 11.77 -0.17 -11.96
C GLN A 201 10.65 -1.22 -11.89
N LEU A 202 9.40 -0.81 -11.68
CA LEU A 202 8.26 -1.72 -11.52
C LEU A 202 7.51 -2.00 -12.81
N LYS A 203 7.90 -1.38 -13.93
CA LYS A 203 7.19 -1.49 -15.20
C LYS A 203 7.02 -2.96 -15.64
N ASP A 204 8.08 -3.74 -15.54
CA ASP A 204 8.06 -5.14 -15.97
C ASP A 204 7.18 -5.99 -15.03
N SER A 205 7.22 -5.73 -13.71
CA SER A 205 6.34 -6.39 -12.74
C SER A 205 4.87 -6.04 -12.93
N ILE A 206 4.56 -4.77 -13.24
CA ILE A 206 3.20 -4.31 -13.56
C ILE A 206 2.72 -4.98 -14.84
N GLN A 207 3.54 -4.99 -15.90
CA GLN A 207 3.19 -5.62 -17.17
C GLN A 207 2.92 -7.12 -16.99
N TRP A 208 3.79 -7.81 -16.24
CA TRP A 208 3.57 -9.21 -15.88
C TRP A 208 2.28 -9.39 -15.07
N GLY A 209 2.01 -8.52 -14.11
CA GLY A 209 0.78 -8.54 -13.30
C GLY A 209 -0.49 -8.38 -14.14
N ILE A 210 -0.44 -7.57 -15.21
CA ILE A 210 -1.53 -7.45 -16.19
C ILE A 210 -1.71 -8.77 -16.94
N GLU A 211 -0.64 -9.33 -17.49
CA GLU A 211 -0.67 -10.57 -18.27
C GLU A 211 -1.15 -11.78 -17.44
N ALA A 212 -0.75 -11.83 -16.16
CA ALA A 212 -1.17 -12.86 -15.22
C ALA A 212 -2.59 -12.64 -14.65
N GLY A 213 -3.21 -11.49 -14.94
CA GLY A 213 -4.54 -11.11 -14.46
C GLY A 213 -4.59 -10.78 -12.96
N PHE A 214 -3.47 -10.32 -12.38
CA PHE A 214 -3.39 -9.82 -11.01
C PHE A 214 -3.91 -8.39 -10.91
N VAL A 215 -3.61 -7.57 -11.93
CA VAL A 215 -4.15 -6.21 -12.09
C VAL A 215 -4.80 -6.08 -13.48
N GLY A 216 -5.71 -5.12 -13.65
CA GLY A 216 -6.33 -4.82 -14.94
C GLY A 216 -5.35 -4.15 -15.92
N ASP A 217 -5.63 -4.25 -17.22
CA ASP A 217 -4.92 -3.51 -18.28
C ASP A 217 -5.02 -1.99 -18.11
N ASP A 218 -6.04 -1.54 -17.38
CA ASP A 218 -6.28 -0.15 -16.98
C ASP A 218 -5.48 0.32 -15.74
N TYR A 219 -4.67 -0.54 -15.11
CA TYR A 219 -3.98 -0.23 -13.83
C TYR A 219 -3.19 1.08 -13.86
N ILE A 220 -2.36 1.28 -14.89
CA ILE A 220 -1.53 2.48 -15.04
C ILE A 220 -2.42 3.72 -15.19
N GLN A 221 -3.45 3.65 -16.05
CA GLN A 221 -4.36 4.76 -16.29
C GLN A 221 -5.15 5.11 -15.02
N ARG A 222 -5.64 4.11 -14.30
CA ARG A 222 -6.40 4.31 -13.05
C ARG A 222 -5.55 4.88 -11.94
N THR A 223 -4.29 4.45 -11.82
CA THR A 223 -3.36 5.00 -10.82
C THR A 223 -3.10 6.49 -11.09
N ARG A 224 -2.90 6.87 -12.36
CA ARG A 224 -2.79 8.29 -12.76
C ARG A 224 -4.06 9.08 -12.47
N GLN A 225 -5.23 8.56 -12.85
CA GLN A 225 -6.51 9.22 -12.59
C GLN A 225 -6.74 9.40 -11.08
N ARG A 226 -6.40 8.39 -10.28
CA ARG A 226 -6.52 8.46 -8.81
C ARG A 226 -5.66 9.57 -8.22
N PHE A 227 -4.44 9.76 -8.75
CA PHE A 227 -3.62 10.91 -8.37
C PHE A 227 -4.37 12.22 -8.62
N ASP A 228 -4.92 12.42 -9.81
CA ASP A 228 -5.68 13.63 -10.12
C ASP A 228 -6.90 13.81 -9.21
N ASP A 229 -7.67 12.76 -9.00
CA ASP A 229 -8.86 12.79 -8.16
C ASP A 229 -8.53 13.10 -6.69
N VAL A 230 -7.43 12.57 -6.16
CA VAL A 230 -7.00 12.82 -4.78
C VAL A 230 -6.56 14.27 -4.60
N PHE A 231 -5.71 14.79 -5.50
CA PHE A 231 -5.20 16.16 -5.40
C PHE A 231 -6.27 17.21 -5.74
N ALA A 232 -7.25 16.89 -6.59
CA ALA A 232 -8.40 17.76 -6.84
C ALA A 232 -9.23 18.01 -5.56
N LYS A 233 -9.33 17.04 -4.64
CA LYS A 233 -10.09 17.19 -3.38
C LYS A 233 -9.55 18.31 -2.47
N ILE A 234 -8.25 18.60 -2.58
CA ILE A 234 -7.58 19.67 -1.82
C ILE A 234 -7.41 20.96 -2.64
N GLY A 235 -8.03 21.04 -3.82
CA GLY A 235 -8.00 22.24 -4.66
C GLY A 235 -6.70 22.42 -5.47
N LEU A 236 -6.00 21.31 -5.74
CA LEU A 236 -4.75 21.25 -6.52
C LEU A 236 -4.90 20.36 -7.78
N GLY A 237 -6.06 20.41 -8.45
CA GLY A 237 -6.26 19.76 -9.75
C GLY A 237 -5.43 20.43 -10.85
N GLU A 238 -5.31 19.76 -12.00
CA GLU A 238 -4.81 20.42 -13.22
C GLU A 238 -5.91 21.34 -13.77
N ASP A 239 -5.50 22.55 -14.21
CA ASP A 239 -6.37 23.47 -14.95
C ASP A 239 -6.59 22.97 -16.39
#